data_AF-A0A7E6EGL2-F1
#
_entry.id   AF-A0A7E6EGL2-F1
#
_cell.length_a   1.000
_cell.length_b   1.000
_cell.length_c   1.000
_cell.angle_alpha   90.00
_cell.angle_beta   90.00
_cell.angle_gamma   90.00
#
_symmetry.space_group_name_H-M   'P 1'
#
loop_
_entity.id
_entity.type
_entity.pdbx_description
1 polymer ?
#
loop_
_entity_poly.entity_id
_entity_poly.type
_entity_poly.pdbx_seq_one_letter_code
_entity_poly.pdbx_strand_id
1 'polypeptide(L)'
;MSVENRKILLLLDNAPVHYFDGEFSNIELYFLLPKTTSKIQPIDQGIVHSFKLLYKKGITRNLSMGTNIGTLSYTDELTKFKLVNALPLIIEAWNEVTVDTIKNCFNKAYNLFSESFFN
;
A
#
# COMPACT_ATOMS: atom_id res chain seq x y z
N MET A 1 -6.02 -17.27 10.95
CA MET A 1 -5.71 -17.58 9.52
C MET A 1 -5.45 -19.07 9.29
N SER A 2 -4.28 -19.63 9.64
CA SER A 2 -4.03 -21.09 9.55
C SER A 2 -4.94 -21.88 10.51
N VAL A 3 -5.00 -21.44 11.77
CA VAL A 3 -5.89 -22.00 12.82
C VAL A 3 -7.38 -21.88 12.47
N GLU A 4 -7.74 -20.97 11.56
CA GLU A 4 -9.13 -20.77 11.11
C GLU A 4 -9.41 -21.46 9.76
N ASN A 5 -8.49 -22.31 9.29
CA ASN A 5 -8.58 -23.03 8.02
C ASN A 5 -8.85 -22.14 6.78
N ARG A 6 -8.34 -20.89 6.80
CA ARG A 6 -8.46 -19.98 5.66
C ARG A 6 -7.27 -20.17 4.72
N LYS A 7 -7.56 -20.45 3.44
CA LYS A 7 -6.58 -20.39 2.35
C LYS A 7 -6.35 -18.95 1.94
N ILE A 8 -5.09 -18.56 1.79
CA ILE A 8 -4.67 -17.20 1.43
C ILE A 8 -3.95 -17.27 0.10
N LEU A 9 -4.31 -16.39 -0.82
CA LEU A 9 -3.53 -16.15 -2.04
C LEU A 9 -2.74 -14.85 -1.87
N LEU A 10 -1.42 -14.92 -2.00
CA LEU A 10 -0.54 -13.76 -1.98
C LEU A 10 -0.05 -13.45 -3.40
N LEU A 11 -0.46 -12.30 -3.93
CA LEU A 11 -0.05 -11.82 -5.25
C LEU A 11 1.27 -11.05 -5.13
N LEU A 12 2.30 -11.50 -5.85
CA LEU A 12 3.65 -10.94 -5.81
C LEU A 12 4.10 -10.49 -7.20
N ASP A 13 4.94 -9.45 -7.24
CA ASP A 13 5.69 -9.15 -8.46
C ASP A 13 6.90 -10.11 -8.61
N ASN A 14 7.60 -10.03 -9.74
CA ASN A 14 8.76 -10.89 -10.01
C ASN A 14 10.07 -10.33 -9.43
N ALA A 15 10.03 -9.53 -8.36
CA ALA A 15 11.26 -9.06 -7.73
C ALA A 15 12.06 -10.26 -7.17
N PRO A 16 13.39 -10.33 -7.39
CA PRO A 16 14.18 -11.48 -6.95
C PRO A 16 14.11 -11.78 -5.46
N VAL A 17 13.84 -10.76 -4.64
CA VAL A 17 13.68 -10.88 -3.18
C VAL A 17 12.42 -11.65 -2.76
N HIS A 18 11.49 -11.91 -3.69
CA HIS A 18 10.27 -12.67 -3.43
C HIS A 18 10.39 -14.15 -3.75
N TYR A 19 11.48 -14.59 -4.38
CA TYR A 19 11.72 -16.02 -4.57
C TYR A 19 11.96 -16.68 -3.22
N PHE A 20 11.15 -17.69 -2.94
CA PHE A 20 11.17 -18.45 -1.71
C PHE A 20 11.02 -19.94 -2.05
N ASP A 21 11.99 -20.74 -1.63
CA ASP A 21 12.08 -22.16 -1.97
C ASP A 21 11.35 -23.08 -0.98
N GLY A 22 10.57 -22.52 -0.05
CA GLY A 22 9.79 -23.27 0.92
C GLY A 22 8.29 -23.30 0.61
N GLU A 23 7.56 -24.10 1.38
CA GLU A 23 6.10 -24.21 1.29
C GLU A 23 5.42 -23.62 2.52
N PHE A 24 4.26 -23.00 2.32
CA PHE A 24 3.40 -22.55 3.41
C PHE A 24 2.21 -23.49 3.58
N SER A 25 1.80 -23.73 4.82
CA SER A 25 0.68 -24.64 5.13
C SER A 25 -0.68 -24.18 4.58
N ASN A 26 -0.87 -22.87 4.37
CA ASN A 26 -2.16 -22.27 4.01
C ASN A 26 -2.05 -20.99 3.15
N ILE A 27 -0.87 -20.70 2.63
CA ILE A 27 -0.61 -19.54 1.75
C ILE A 27 -0.13 -20.07 0.40
N GLU A 28 -0.79 -19.64 -0.66
CA GLU A 28 -0.37 -19.87 -2.04
C GLU A 28 0.26 -18.58 -2.56
N LEU A 29 1.49 -18.67 -3.07
CA LEU A 29 2.16 -17.55 -3.72
C LEU A 29 1.82 -17.56 -5.21
N TYR A 30 1.33 -16.43 -5.72
CA TYR A 30 1.10 -16.26 -7.16
C TYR A 30 1.92 -15.08 -7.68
N PHE A 31 2.89 -15.40 -8.54
CA PHE A 31 3.72 -14.41 -9.20
C PHE A 31 3.01 -13.87 -10.44
N LEU A 32 2.79 -12.56 -10.46
CA LEU A 32 2.18 -11.88 -11.60
C LEU A 32 3.10 -11.98 -12.82
N LEU A 33 2.55 -11.97 -14.03
CA LEU A 33 3.39 -11.98 -15.23
C LEU A 33 4.35 -10.79 -15.28
N PRO A 34 5.53 -10.94 -15.91
CA PRO A 34 6.44 -9.83 -16.11
C PRO A 34 5.74 -8.66 -16.80
N LYS A 35 5.99 -7.43 -16.32
CA LYS A 35 5.48 -6.16 -16.88
C LYS A 35 3.96 -5.95 -16.80
N THR A 36 3.21 -6.80 -16.11
CA THR A 36 1.77 -6.57 -15.87
C THR A 36 1.47 -5.99 -14.49
N THR A 37 2.45 -6.00 -13.58
CA THR A 37 2.34 -5.57 -12.18
C THR A 37 1.59 -4.25 -11.99
N SER A 38 1.98 -3.18 -12.70
CA SER A 38 1.32 -1.87 -12.57
C SER A 38 -0.15 -1.85 -13.00
N LYS A 39 -0.58 -2.81 -13.83
CA LYS A 39 -1.96 -2.93 -14.30
C LYS A 39 -2.81 -3.82 -13.39
N ILE A 40 -2.25 -4.89 -12.85
CA ILE A 40 -3.04 -5.92 -12.17
C ILE A 40 -2.76 -6.03 -10.67
N GLN A 41 -1.73 -5.35 -10.13
CA GLN A 41 -1.47 -5.39 -8.71
C GLN A 41 -2.44 -4.45 -7.98
N PRO A 42 -3.23 -4.94 -7.01
CA PRO A 42 -4.23 -4.11 -6.29
C PRO A 42 -3.63 -2.88 -5.62
N ILE A 43 -2.40 -2.97 -5.13
CA ILE A 43 -1.72 -1.86 -4.45
C ILE A 43 -1.55 -0.66 -5.38
N ASP A 44 -1.27 -0.92 -6.67
CA ASP A 44 -1.11 0.07 -7.72
C ASP A 44 -2.43 0.55 -8.32
N GLN A 45 -3.55 -0.15 -8.04
CA GLN A 45 -4.89 0.22 -8.53
C GLN A 45 -5.58 1.36 -7.76
N GLY A 46 -4.86 2.01 -6.83
CA GLY A 46 -5.35 3.20 -6.14
C GLY A 46 -4.99 3.27 -4.66
N ILE A 47 -4.55 2.17 -4.05
CA ILE A 47 -4.19 2.13 -2.63
C ILE A 47 -2.98 3.05 -2.37
N VAL A 48 -1.89 2.90 -3.13
CA VAL A 48 -0.71 3.79 -2.99
C VAL A 48 -1.08 5.25 -3.22
N HIS A 49 -1.94 5.52 -4.20
CA HIS A 49 -2.37 6.87 -4.52
C HIS A 49 -3.17 7.50 -3.38
N SER A 50 -4.18 6.79 -2.86
CA SER A 50 -4.99 7.22 -1.72
C SER A 50 -4.13 7.48 -0.50
N PHE A 51 -3.25 6.53 -0.15
CA PHE A 51 -2.29 6.69 0.94
C PHE A 51 -1.41 7.95 0.78
N LYS A 52 -0.81 8.17 -0.40
CA LYS A 52 0.04 9.35 -0.67
C LYS A 52 -0.73 10.67 -0.56
N LEU A 53 -2.00 10.70 -0.97
CA LEU A 53 -2.85 11.88 -0.83
C LEU A 53 -3.15 12.17 0.65
N LEU A 54 -3.51 11.14 1.42
CA LEU A 54 -3.81 11.27 2.85
C LEU A 54 -2.57 11.70 3.65
N TYR A 55 -1.41 11.13 3.33
CA TYR A 55 -0.13 11.55 3.90
C TYR A 55 0.18 13.03 3.64
N LYS A 56 0.02 13.49 2.38
CA LYS A 56 0.20 14.91 2.03
C LYS A 56 -0.80 15.82 2.73
N LYS A 57 -2.06 15.39 2.84
CA LYS A 57 -3.11 16.12 3.57
C LYS A 57 -2.74 16.28 5.06
N GLY A 58 -2.21 15.23 5.68
CA GLY A 58 -1.70 15.27 7.05
C GLY A 58 -0.56 16.27 7.23
N ILE A 59 0.41 16.27 6.32
CA ILE A 59 1.49 17.29 6.32
C ILE A 59 0.93 18.70 6.25
N THR A 60 0.05 18.98 5.27
CA THR A 60 -0.51 20.32 5.08
C THR A 60 -1.33 20.77 6.30
N ARG A 61 -2.09 19.87 6.92
CA ARG A 61 -2.83 20.14 8.16
C ARG A 61 -1.88 20.51 9.30
N ASN A 62 -0.79 19.76 9.46
CA ASN A 62 0.13 20.00 10.56
C ASN A 62 0.87 21.33 10.41
N LEU A 63 1.24 21.67 9.16
CA LEU A 63 1.84 22.97 8.83
C LEU A 63 0.86 24.14 9.05
N SER A 64 -0.42 23.99 8.69
CA SER A 64 -1.39 25.08 8.81
C SER A 64 -1.86 25.32 10.24
N MET A 65 -1.92 24.27 11.07
CA MET A 65 -2.40 24.36 12.46
C MET A 65 -1.28 24.62 13.48
N GLY A 66 0.00 24.62 13.07
CA GLY A 66 1.13 24.71 14.00
C GLY A 66 1.18 23.56 15.01
N THR A 67 0.56 22.42 14.69
CA THR A 67 0.45 21.27 15.59
C THR A 67 1.74 20.45 15.59
N ASN A 68 2.20 20.04 16.77
CA ASN A 68 3.45 19.30 16.99
C ASN A 68 3.40 17.80 16.62
N ILE A 69 2.44 17.33 15.82
CA ILE A 69 2.44 15.94 15.35
C ILE A 69 3.51 15.82 14.25
N GLY A 70 4.65 15.20 14.59
CA GLY A 70 5.78 15.08 13.66
C GLY A 70 6.42 16.41 13.26
N THR A 71 6.58 17.32 14.24
CA THR A 71 7.19 18.67 14.16
C THR A 71 7.75 19.07 12.80
N LEU A 72 6.95 19.83 12.05
CA LEU A 72 7.41 20.70 10.96
C LEU A 72 7.03 22.13 11.35
N SER A 73 7.98 22.85 11.97
CA SER A 73 7.86 24.31 12.08
C SER A 73 8.14 24.92 10.71
N TYR A 74 7.29 25.87 10.29
CA TYR A 74 7.34 26.51 8.97
C TYR A 74 8.66 27.23 8.67
N THR A 75 9.45 27.56 9.69
CA THR A 75 10.70 28.31 9.57
C THR A 75 11.91 27.37 9.64
N ASP A 76 12.63 27.23 8.53
CA ASP A 76 13.98 26.65 8.37
C ASP A 76 14.21 25.12 8.38
N GLU A 77 13.19 24.25 8.50
CA GLU A 77 13.43 22.79 8.69
C GLU A 77 12.87 21.82 7.64
N LEU A 78 12.47 22.25 6.44
CA LEU A 78 12.16 21.30 5.35
C LEU A 78 13.38 20.41 4.98
N THR A 79 14.60 20.90 5.20
CA THR A 79 15.86 20.17 5.02
C THR A 79 16.21 19.23 6.20
N LYS A 80 15.49 19.31 7.33
CA LYS A 80 15.67 18.47 8.53
C LYS A 80 14.48 17.56 8.81
N PHE A 81 13.67 17.21 7.81
CA PHE A 81 12.61 16.23 7.99
C PHE A 81 13.20 14.87 8.37
N LYS A 82 13.17 14.56 9.67
CA LYS A 82 13.67 13.29 10.21
C LYS A 82 12.62 12.21 10.04
N LEU A 83 13.07 10.97 9.84
CA LEU A 83 12.19 9.80 9.73
C LEU A 83 11.21 9.68 10.90
N VAL A 84 11.61 10.08 12.11
CA VAL A 84 10.77 10.07 13.32
C VAL A 84 9.51 10.94 13.19
N ASN A 85 9.57 12.01 12.39
CA ASN A 85 8.44 12.90 12.14
C ASN A 85 7.47 12.32 11.09
N ALA A 86 7.95 11.43 10.23
CA ALA A 86 7.13 10.78 9.20
C ALA A 86 6.26 9.65 9.75
N LEU A 87 6.72 8.95 10.79
CA LEU A 87 6.04 7.77 11.31
C LEU A 87 4.59 8.03 11.76
N PRO A 88 4.28 9.06 12.57
CA PRO A 88 2.89 9.35 12.94
C PRO A 88 2.01 9.65 11.73
N LEU A 89 2.54 10.42 10.77
CA LEU A 89 1.85 10.78 9.52
C LEU A 89 1.57 9.55 8.64
N ILE A 90 2.53 8.61 8.57
CA ILE A 90 2.35 7.34 7.84
C ILE A 90 1.25 6.51 8.49
N ILE A 91 1.26 6.38 9.82
CA ILE A 91 0.26 5.62 10.57
C ILE A 91 -1.13 6.24 10.38
N GLU A 92 -1.25 7.56 10.57
CA GLU A 92 -2.52 8.28 10.34
C GLU A 92 -3.02 8.11 8.90
N ALA A 93 -2.15 8.33 7.91
CA ALA A 93 -2.52 8.20 6.51
C ALA A 93 -2.97 6.78 6.16
N TRP A 94 -2.32 5.74 6.69
CA TRP A 94 -2.72 4.35 6.46
C TRP A 94 -4.07 4.04 7.11
N ASN A 95 -4.30 4.50 8.34
CA ASN A 95 -5.57 4.30 9.03
C ASN A 95 -6.75 5.06 8.37
N GLU A 96 -6.47 6.13 7.63
CA GLU A 96 -7.46 6.85 6.83
C GLU A 96 -7.77 6.17 5.48
N VAL A 97 -6.94 5.22 4.99
CA VAL A 97 -7.26 4.44 3.79
C VAL A 97 -8.45 3.53 4.08
N THR A 98 -9.56 3.76 3.38
CA THR A 98 -10.81 3.05 3.67
C THR A 98 -10.77 1.60 3.19
N VAL A 99 -11.50 0.74 3.88
CA VAL A 99 -11.72 -0.66 3.47
C VAL A 99 -12.34 -0.73 2.08
N ASP A 100 -13.25 0.20 1.74
CA ASP A 100 -13.88 0.23 0.41
C ASP A 100 -12.89 0.62 -0.69
N THR A 101 -11.97 1.55 -0.42
CA THR A 101 -10.86 1.86 -1.35
C THR A 101 -10.05 0.60 -1.63
N ILE A 102 -9.69 -0.16 -0.59
CA ILE A 102 -8.94 -1.42 -0.74
C ILE A 102 -9.76 -2.42 -1.57
N LYS A 103 -11.00 -2.71 -1.18
CA LYS A 103 -11.88 -3.65 -1.90
C LYS A 103 -12.05 -3.28 -3.38
N ASN A 104 -12.28 -2.01 -3.68
CA ASN A 104 -12.46 -1.54 -5.05
C ASN A 104 -11.18 -1.70 -5.87
N CYS A 105 -10.00 -1.46 -5.29
CA CYS A 105 -8.72 -1.68 -5.96
C CYS A 105 -8.49 -3.16 -6.26
N PHE A 106 -8.83 -4.05 -5.34
CA PHE A 106 -8.78 -5.50 -5.56
C PHE A 106 -9.74 -5.96 -6.67
N ASN A 107 -10.99 -5.48 -6.64
CA ASN A 107 -11.98 -5.82 -7.67
C ASN A 107 -11.52 -5.34 -9.07
N LYS A 108 -10.97 -4.12 -9.15
CA LYS A 108 -10.46 -3.57 -10.40
C LYS A 108 -9.28 -4.37 -10.94
N ALA A 109 -8.31 -4.70 -10.08
CA ALA A 109 -7.18 -5.57 -10.41
C ALA A 109 -7.64 -6.93 -10.94
N TYR A 110 -8.62 -7.54 -10.26
CA TYR A 110 -9.18 -8.83 -10.66
C TYR A 110 -9.86 -8.78 -12.04
N ASN A 111 -10.66 -7.74 -12.30
CA ASN A 111 -11.31 -7.59 -13.61
C ASN A 111 -10.26 -7.47 -14.74
N LEU A 112 -9.23 -6.64 -14.54
CA LEU A 112 -8.14 -6.49 -15.51
C LEU A 112 -7.34 -7.78 -15.71
N PHE A 113 -7.13 -8.56 -14.64
CA PHE A 113 -6.55 -9.89 -14.73
C PHE A 113 -7.45 -10.81 -15.56
N SER A 114 -8.76 -10.85 -15.30
CA SER A 114 -9.66 -11.72 -16.04
C SER A 114 -9.71 -11.41 -17.53
N GLU A 115 -9.71 -10.12 -17.90
CA GLU A 115 -9.74 -9.66 -19.30
C GLU A 115 -8.43 -9.94 -20.05
N SER A 116 -7.29 -10.03 -19.36
CA SER A 116 -5.98 -10.21 -20.00
C SER A 116 -5.56 -11.67 -20.17
N PHE A 117 -6.25 -12.62 -19.54
CA PHE A 117 -5.90 -14.05 -19.56
C PHE A 117 -7.01 -14.95 -20.11
N PHE A 118 -8.26 -14.47 -20.19
CA PHE A 118 -9.41 -15.28 -20.62
C PHE A 118 -10.19 -14.71 -21.82
N ASN A 119 -9.71 -13.62 -22.43
CA ASN A 119 -10.15 -13.13 -23.75
C ASN A 119 -9.00 -13.26 -24.76
#